data_AF-A0A962RCL4-F1
#
_entry.id   AF-A0A962RCL4-F1
#
_cell.length_a   1.000
_cell.length_b   1.000
_cell.length_c   1.000
_cell.angle_alpha   90.00
_cell.angle_beta   90.00
_cell.angle_gamma   90.00
#
_symmetry.space_group_name_H-M   'P 1'
#
loop_
_entity.id
_entity.type
_entity.pdbx_description
1 polymer ?
#
loop_
_entity_poly.entity_id
_entity_poly.type
_entity_poly.pdbx_seq_one_letter_code
_entity_poly.pdbx_strand_id
1 'polypeptide(L)'
;PCVVCEEVCPVAPKAIQTRDEEVKDVFGNLVVLNKPFIVPDLCIGCGICETECPVQDQPAVYITAVGESRSAERRLLLKSRTPARPV
;
A
#
# COMPACT_ATOMS: atom_id res chain seq x y z
N PRO A 1 -13.06 -3.68 -9.96
CA PRO A 1 -11.76 -3.76 -9.25
C PRO A 1 -10.84 -2.59 -9.68
N CYS A 2 -10.34 -1.82 -8.72
CA CYS A 2 -9.43 -0.69 -8.96
C CYS A 2 -7.99 -1.16 -8.71
N VAL A 3 -7.10 -1.00 -9.70
CA VAL A 3 -5.67 -1.39 -9.63
C VAL A 3 -4.72 -0.18 -9.75
N VAL A 4 -5.28 1.03 -9.80
CA VAL A 4 -4.54 2.28 -10.08
C VAL A 4 -3.32 2.44 -9.16
N CYS A 5 -3.47 2.16 -7.87
CA CYS A 5 -2.38 2.28 -6.88
C CYS A 5 -1.16 1.40 -7.21
N GLU A 6 -1.37 0.20 -7.75
CA GLU A 6 -0.31 -0.72 -8.18
C GLU A 6 0.36 -0.22 -9.47
N GLU A 7 -0.44 0.23 -10.43
CA GLU A 7 0.04 0.73 -11.72
C GLU A 7 0.96 1.95 -11.56
N VAL A 8 0.54 2.90 -10.73
CA VAL A 8 1.25 4.18 -10.53
C VAL A 8 2.40 4.12 -9.53
N CYS A 9 2.54 3.03 -8.76
CA CYS A 9 3.62 2.90 -7.78
C CYS A 9 5.00 2.94 -8.48
N PRO A 10 5.90 3.88 -8.15
CA PRO A 10 7.10 4.12 -8.97
C PRO A 10 8.28 3.20 -8.64
N VAL A 11 8.18 2.36 -7.61
CA VAL A 11 9.28 1.49 -7.17
C VAL A 11 9.24 0.12 -7.85
N ALA A 12 10.41 -0.49 -8.00
CA ALA A 12 10.58 -1.86 -8.48
C ALA A 12 11.41 -2.64 -7.43
N PRO A 13 10.87 -3.71 -6.82
CA PRO A 13 9.49 -4.22 -6.93
C PRO A 13 8.43 -3.25 -6.40
N LYS A 14 7.19 -3.38 -6.89
CA LYS A 14 6.06 -2.51 -6.53
C LYS A 14 5.73 -2.65 -5.03
N ALA A 15 5.60 -1.51 -4.36
CA ALA A 15 5.24 -1.47 -2.94
C ALA A 15 3.75 -1.74 -2.69
N ILE A 16 2.90 -1.54 -3.70
CA ILE A 16 1.48 -1.88 -3.66
C ILE A 16 1.25 -3.02 -4.62
N GLN A 17 0.61 -4.08 -4.14
CA GLN A 17 0.33 -5.31 -4.89
C GLN A 17 -1.12 -5.71 -4.62
N THR A 18 -1.67 -6.59 -5.46
CA THR A 18 -3.04 -7.08 -5.33
C THR A 18 -3.09 -8.57 -5.00
N ARG A 19 -4.14 -8.99 -4.31
CA ARG A 19 -4.45 -10.41 -4.05
C ARG A 19 -5.96 -10.64 -4.08
N ASP A 20 -6.37 -11.83 -4.51
CA ASP A 20 -7.77 -12.22 -4.44
C ASP A 20 -8.13 -12.66 -3.01
N GLU A 21 -9.23 -12.12 -2.49
CA GLU A 21 -9.75 -12.39 -1.15
C GLU A 21 -11.26 -12.64 -1.25
N GLU A 22 -11.73 -13.75 -0.70
CA GLU A 22 -13.18 -14.01 -0.56
C GLU A 22 -13.72 -13.19 0.60
N VAL A 23 -14.67 -12.30 0.31
CA VAL A 23 -15.27 -11.39 1.30
C VAL A 23 -16.79 -11.54 1.24
N LYS A 24 -17.46 -11.40 2.38
CA LYS A 24 -18.92 -11.30 2.43
C LYS A 24 -19.34 -9.88 2.07
N ASP A 25 -20.28 -9.75 1.14
CA ASP A 25 -20.92 -8.48 0.84
C ASP A 25 -21.91 -8.07 1.96
N VAL A 26 -22.52 -6.90 1.82
CA VAL A 26 -23.52 -6.38 2.78
C VAL A 26 -24.80 -7.23 2.87
N PHE A 27 -25.02 -8.13 1.91
CA PHE A 27 -26.18 -9.03 1.82
C PHE A 27 -25.84 -10.47 2.25
N GLY A 28 -24.59 -10.74 2.63
CA GLY A 28 -24.10 -12.04 3.07
C GLY A 28 -23.64 -12.99 1.95
N ASN A 29 -23.61 -12.54 0.70
CA ASN A 29 -23.08 -13.33 -0.42
C ASN A 29 -21.55 -13.34 -0.40
N LEU A 30 -20.95 -14.46 -0.81
CA LEU A 30 -19.50 -14.54 -1.00
C LEU A 30 -19.12 -13.93 -2.36
N VAL A 31 -18.22 -12.95 -2.34
CA VAL A 31 -17.66 -12.31 -3.53
C VAL A 31 -16.14 -12.37 -3.48
N VAL A 32 -15.51 -12.62 -4.63
CA VAL A 32 -14.06 -12.54 -4.77
C VAL A 32 -13.68 -11.10 -5.10
N LEU A 33 -12.87 -10.48 -4.24
CA LEU A 33 -12.35 -9.13 -4.44
C LEU A 33 -10.84 -9.18 -4.64
N ASN A 34 -10.38 -8.52 -5.69
CA ASN A 34 -8.96 -8.24 -5.88
C ASN A 34 -8.58 -7.03 -5.01
N LYS A 35 -7.98 -7.30 -3.85
CA LYS A 35 -7.73 -6.32 -2.79
C LYS A 35 -6.27 -5.85 -2.84
N PRO A 36 -6.02 -4.54 -2.89
CA PRO A 36 -4.66 -4.01 -2.79
C PRO A 36 -4.12 -4.15 -1.36
N PHE A 37 -2.83 -4.43 -1.23
CA PHE A 37 -2.08 -4.40 0.02
C PHE A 37 -0.72 -3.72 -0.18
N ILE A 38 -0.22 -3.09 0.89
CA ILE A 38 1.04 -2.35 0.87
C ILE A 38 2.11 -3.18 1.56
N VAL A 39 3.29 -3.30 0.94
CA VAL A 39 4.52 -3.83 1.53
C VAL A 39 5.33 -2.64 2.07
N PRO A 40 5.29 -2.36 3.38
CA PRO A 40 5.84 -1.11 3.91
C PRO A 40 7.35 -0.97 3.70
N ASP A 41 8.10 -2.07 3.59
CA ASP A 41 9.54 -2.06 3.37
C ASP A 41 9.95 -1.54 1.99
N LEU A 42 9.06 -1.64 1.00
CA LEU A 42 9.28 -1.15 -0.36
C LEU A 42 8.77 0.28 -0.55
N CYS A 43 7.88 0.75 0.33
CA CYS A 43 7.26 2.06 0.21
C CYS A 43 8.24 3.19 0.58
N ILE A 44 8.44 4.11 -0.37
CA ILE A 44 9.30 5.31 -0.22
C ILE A 44 8.54 6.56 0.22
N GLY A 45 7.21 6.48 0.42
CA GLY A 45 6.40 7.62 0.86
C GLY A 45 6.18 8.71 -0.20
N CYS A 46 6.19 8.36 -1.49
CA CYS A 46 6.08 9.33 -2.60
C CYS A 46 4.70 10.01 -2.75
N GLY A 47 3.63 9.44 -2.21
CA GLY A 47 2.28 10.02 -2.28
C GLY A 47 1.50 9.80 -3.58
N ILE A 48 2.09 9.26 -4.64
CA ILE A 48 1.43 9.14 -5.96
C ILE A 48 0.12 8.34 -5.88
N CYS A 49 0.08 7.25 -5.10
CA CYS A 49 -1.13 6.43 -4.96
C CYS A 49 -2.28 7.13 -4.21
N GLU A 50 -1.96 8.09 -3.33
CA GLU A 50 -2.98 8.92 -2.66
C GLU A 50 -3.55 9.95 -3.63
N THR A 51 -2.68 10.61 -4.41
CA THR A 51 -3.08 11.61 -5.41
C THR A 51 -3.90 11.01 -6.56
N GLU A 52 -3.48 9.85 -7.08
CA GLU A 52 -4.13 9.19 -8.22
C GLU A 52 -5.33 8.33 -7.80
N CYS A 53 -5.70 8.33 -6.51
CA CYS A 53 -6.82 7.55 -6.04
C CYS A 53 -8.13 8.05 -6.69
N PRO A 54 -8.89 7.22 -7.42
CA PRO A 54 -10.10 7.66 -8.11
C PRO A 54 -11.32 7.85 -7.17
N VAL A 55 -11.15 7.62 -5.87
CA VAL A 55 -12.22 7.83 -4.88
C VAL A 55 -12.45 9.32 -4.70
N GLN A 56 -13.68 9.79 -4.97
CA GLN A 56 -14.01 11.22 -5.03
C GLN A 56 -14.05 11.94 -3.67
N ASP A 57 -14.19 11.20 -2.57
CA ASP A 57 -14.19 11.75 -1.21
C ASP A 57 -12.80 11.60 -0.59
N GLN A 58 -12.66 10.81 0.48
CA GLN A 58 -11.35 10.50 1.03
C GLN A 58 -10.65 9.42 0.19
N PRO A 59 -9.38 9.63 -0.20
CA PRO A 59 -8.59 8.60 -0.86
C PRO A 59 -8.60 7.29 -0.07
N ALA A 60 -8.73 6.17 -0.76
CA ALA A 60 -8.69 4.84 -0.15
C ALA A 60 -7.31 4.49 0.46
N VAL A 61 -6.27 5.28 0.14
CA VAL A 61 -4.91 5.15 0.64
C VAL A 61 -4.35 6.53 0.98
N TYR A 62 -3.61 6.62 2.08
CA TYR A 62 -2.96 7.85 2.53
C TYR A 62 -1.52 7.56 2.97
N ILE A 63 -0.65 8.57 2.86
CA ILE A 63 0.76 8.49 3.26
C ILE A 63 0.99 9.37 4.48
N THR A 64 1.81 8.88 5.42
CA THR A 64 2.27 9.67 6.57
C THR A 64 3.78 9.58 6.71
N ALA A 65 4.36 10.38 7.60
CA ALA A 65 5.79 10.34 7.91
C ALA A 65 6.21 9.11 8.74
N VAL A 66 5.29 8.20 9.05
CA VAL A 66 5.58 6.98 9.80
C VAL A 66 6.43 6.04 8.95
N GLY A 67 7.57 5.60 9.50
CA GLY A 67 8.56 4.77 8.82
C GLY A 67 9.64 5.56 8.07
N GLU A 68 9.72 6.89 8.21
CA GLU A 68 10.74 7.68 7.52
C GLU A 68 12.16 7.44 8.04
N SER A 69 13.13 7.36 7.13
CA SER A 69 14.53 7.04 7.49
C SER A 69 15.23 8.12 8.32
N ARG A 70 14.71 9.36 8.31
CA ARG A 70 15.30 10.52 9.01
C ARG A 70 14.86 10.68 10.47
N SER A 71 13.90 9.90 10.96
CA SER A 71 13.40 9.97 12.34
C SER A 71 13.47 8.60 13.02
N ALA A 72 14.19 8.53 14.14
CA ALA A 72 14.22 7.32 14.97
C ALA A 72 12.91 7.11 15.74
N GLU A 73 12.22 8.20 16.09
CA GLU A 73 10.98 8.19 16.89
C GLU A 73 9.77 7.72 16.07
N ARG A 74 9.76 7.99 14.75
CA ARG A 74 8.64 7.64 13.86
C ARG A 74 8.80 6.29 13.18
N ARG A 75 9.48 5.32 13.79
CA ARG A 75 9.65 3.99 13.20
C ARG A 75 8.34 3.22 13.14
N LEU A 76 7.96 2.75 11.95
CA LEU A 76 6.78 1.90 11.75
C LEU A 76 7.03 0.47 12.27
N LEU A 77 8.23 -0.06 12.03
CA LEU A 77 8.60 -1.44 12.36
C LEU A 77 9.60 -1.45 13.53
N LEU A 78 9.42 -2.41 14.44
CA LEU A 78 10.31 -2.64 15.58
C LEU A 78 11.74 -3.06 15.14
N LYS A 79 11.88 -3.62 13.93
CA LYS A 79 13.16 -3.99 13.32
C LYS A 79 13.59 -2.90 12.35
N SER A 80 14.85 -2.47 12.43
CA SER A 80 15.46 -1.59 11.42
C SER A 80 15.27 -2.21 10.04
N ARG A 81 14.82 -1.41 9.06
CA ARG A 81 14.86 -1.76 7.64
C ARG A 81 16.29 -2.16 7.29
N THR A 82 16.61 -3.45 7.37
CA THR A 82 17.80 -3.97 6.72
C THR A 82 17.50 -3.80 5.22
N PRO A 83 18.33 -3.07 4.45
CA PRO A 83 18.09 -2.95 3.02
C PRO A 83 17.96 -4.37 2.47
N ALA A 84 16.79 -4.67 1.89
CA ALA A 84 16.52 -5.98 1.33
C ALA A 84 17.68 -6.32 0.39
N ARG A 85 18.35 -7.44 0.67
CA ARG A 85 19.47 -7.93 -0.13
C ARG A 85 18.97 -8.04 -1.57
N PRO A 86 19.67 -7.50 -2.58
CA PRO A 86 19.30 -7.75 -3.96
C PRO A 86 19.34 -9.26 -4.18
N VAL A 87 18.23 -9.82 -4.64
CA VAL A 87 18.17 -11.17 -5.20
C VAL A 87 18.55 -11.06 -6.67
#